data_AF-A0A1Y1S8E1-F1
#
_entry.id   AF-A0A1Y1S8E1-F1
#
_cell.length_a   1.000
_cell.length_b   1.000
_cell.length_c   1.000
_cell.angle_alpha   90.00
_cell.angle_beta   90.00
_cell.angle_gamma   90.00
#
_symmetry.space_group_name_H-M   'P 1'
#
loop_
_entity.id
_entity.type
_entity.pdbx_description
1 polymer ?
#
loop_
_entity_poly.entity_id
_entity_poly.type
_entity_poly.pdbx_seq_one_letter_code
_entity_poly.pdbx_strand_id
1 'polypeptide(L)'
;MVNSNTCNQVELHYSNDDERIGFAVEVLGVEMKCIRSSKTELVISGIPYTGAEFYTKLIETLGLNTTVNAFRNSITRITTKPIDCKFMKAINYYNVLRDAIENGTLKNYEYVVNENPSTRMTPEFYLLEVCAGRISEIEEVTGMDTIYREVVEFGEEKKVICSGLRKEYKMGDLLKKTFLFVTNLKAAKFGTEKSEGMICCGAEDGRIEAIGVDESKTGMRIGLEGEQEYFGGVKRSQVSMKKEKYGKVLEMYRVVEGELHFGDRRVLLGNEPVRLKSVRNGRMR
;
A
#
# COMPACT_ATOMS: atom_id res chain seq x y z
N MET A 1 -20.04 32.55 -33.60
CA MET A 1 -19.74 31.44 -32.67
C MET A 1 -18.36 31.69 -32.09
N VAL A 2 -18.30 32.31 -30.92
CA VAL A 2 -17.06 32.49 -30.16
C VAL A 2 -16.95 31.24 -29.29
N ASN A 3 -15.97 30.39 -29.54
CA ASN A 3 -15.72 29.21 -28.72
C ASN A 3 -15.33 29.66 -27.31
N SER A 4 -16.28 29.54 -26.41
CA SER A 4 -16.11 29.51 -24.97
C SER A 4 -15.26 28.31 -24.55
N ASN A 5 -14.35 28.53 -23.59
CA ASN A 5 -13.57 27.55 -22.80
C ASN A 5 -12.10 27.31 -23.17
N THR A 6 -11.27 28.35 -23.21
CA THR A 6 -9.88 28.22 -22.70
C THR A 6 -9.89 28.55 -21.21
N CYS A 7 -10.45 27.63 -20.40
CA CYS A 7 -10.34 27.72 -18.94
C CYS A 7 -8.87 27.55 -18.54
N ASN A 8 -8.40 28.26 -17.52
CA ASN A 8 -7.05 28.20 -16.96
C ASN A 8 -6.68 26.76 -16.55
N GLN A 9 -6.22 25.95 -17.50
CA GLN A 9 -5.88 24.56 -17.24
C GLN A 9 -4.53 24.50 -16.53
N VAL A 10 -4.58 24.17 -15.25
CA VAL A 10 -3.40 23.92 -14.41
C VAL A 10 -3.31 22.42 -14.17
N GLU A 11 -2.19 21.82 -14.55
CA GLU A 11 -1.90 20.41 -14.32
C GLU A 11 -0.62 20.24 -13.51
N LEU A 12 -0.66 19.40 -12.48
CA LEU A 12 0.52 18.92 -11.78
C LEU A 12 0.85 17.53 -12.30
N HIS A 13 1.95 17.43 -13.03
CA HIS A 13 2.54 16.16 -13.41
C HIS A 13 3.58 15.81 -12.35
N TYR A 14 3.53 14.62 -11.76
CA TYR A 14 4.45 14.25 -10.67
C TYR A 14 4.99 12.83 -10.82
N SER A 15 6.27 12.66 -10.50
CA SER A 15 6.91 11.35 -10.43
C SER A 15 6.58 10.62 -9.13
N ASN A 16 6.92 9.33 -9.07
CA ASN A 16 6.82 8.55 -7.83
C ASN A 16 7.63 9.17 -6.68
N ASP A 17 8.77 9.80 -7.00
CA ASP A 17 9.59 10.47 -5.99
C ASP A 17 8.85 11.63 -5.35
N ASP A 18 7.97 12.33 -6.09
CA ASP A 18 7.22 13.50 -5.64
C ASP A 18 5.72 13.25 -5.41
N GLU A 19 5.30 11.99 -5.26
CA GLU A 19 3.89 11.59 -4.99
C GLU A 19 3.27 12.37 -3.82
N ARG A 20 4.07 12.73 -2.80
CA ARG A 20 3.66 13.58 -1.67
C ARG A 20 3.09 14.95 -2.09
N ILE A 21 3.62 15.54 -3.16
CA ILE A 21 3.16 16.82 -3.68
C ILE A 21 1.77 16.64 -4.30
N GLY A 22 1.59 15.61 -5.12
CA GLY A 22 0.28 15.23 -5.68
C GLY A 22 -0.75 14.98 -4.57
N PHE A 23 -0.40 14.16 -3.58
CA PHE A 23 -1.22 13.90 -2.40
C PHE A 23 -1.63 15.20 -1.68
N ALA A 24 -0.69 16.11 -1.45
CA ALA A 24 -0.97 17.37 -0.76
C ALA A 24 -1.89 18.30 -1.57
N VAL A 25 -1.76 18.33 -2.90
CA VAL A 25 -2.67 19.08 -3.78
C VAL A 25 -4.09 18.52 -3.71
N GLU A 26 -4.25 17.21 -3.79
CA GLU A 26 -5.57 16.55 -3.66
C GLU A 26 -6.23 16.86 -2.32
N VAL A 27 -5.46 16.79 -1.23
CA VAL A 27 -5.93 17.14 0.12
C VAL A 27 -6.38 18.60 0.22
N LEU A 28 -5.71 19.53 -0.47
CA LEU A 28 -6.14 20.92 -0.50
C LEU A 28 -7.51 21.09 -1.17
N GLY A 29 -7.83 20.24 -2.15
CA GLY A 29 -9.07 20.33 -2.92
C GLY A 29 -9.08 21.51 -3.90
N VAL A 30 -7.89 21.92 -4.38
CA VAL A 30 -7.77 22.98 -5.39
C VAL A 30 -8.12 22.45 -6.78
N GLU A 31 -8.60 23.34 -7.66
CA GLU A 31 -8.89 23.03 -9.06
C GLU A 31 -7.59 22.87 -9.86
N MET A 32 -6.93 21.73 -9.69
CA MET A 32 -5.67 21.37 -10.34
C MET A 32 -5.72 19.89 -10.72
N LYS A 33 -5.43 19.58 -11.98
CA LYS A 33 -5.42 18.19 -12.44
C LYS A 33 -4.10 17.53 -12.07
N CYS A 34 -4.14 16.51 -11.21
CA CYS A 34 -2.97 15.74 -10.80
C CYS A 34 -2.79 14.52 -11.73
N ILE A 35 -1.60 14.36 -12.31
CA ILE A 35 -1.27 13.31 -13.27
C ILE A 35 0.06 12.68 -12.88
N ARG A 36 0.08 11.35 -12.67
CA ARG A 36 1.34 10.63 -12.52
C ARG A 36 2.11 10.62 -13.84
N SER A 37 3.39 10.95 -13.78
CA SER A 37 4.28 11.06 -14.94
C SER A 37 5.68 10.57 -14.58
N SER A 38 6.56 10.42 -15.59
CA SER A 38 7.96 10.06 -15.35
C SER A 38 8.80 11.22 -14.79
N LYS A 39 8.28 12.45 -14.87
CA LYS A 39 8.92 13.69 -14.39
C LYS A 39 7.93 14.55 -13.60
N THR A 40 8.46 15.34 -12.69
CA THR A 40 7.68 16.33 -11.92
C THR A 40 7.72 17.69 -12.60
N GLU A 41 6.56 18.21 -12.98
CA GLU A 41 6.40 19.53 -13.60
C GLU A 41 5.00 20.11 -13.35
N LEU A 42 4.92 21.44 -13.37
CA LEU A 42 3.65 22.17 -13.31
C LEU A 42 3.36 22.73 -14.69
N VAL A 43 2.22 22.42 -15.27
CA VAL A 43 1.80 22.92 -16.58
C VAL A 43 0.71 23.97 -16.36
N ILE A 44 0.97 25.21 -16.76
CA ILE A 44 -0.01 26.30 -16.70
C ILE A 44 -0.28 26.75 -18.13
N SER A 45 -1.53 26.59 -18.59
CA SER A 45 -1.92 26.96 -19.96
C SER A 45 -1.00 26.36 -21.03
N GLY A 46 -0.59 25.11 -20.84
CA GLY A 46 0.29 24.38 -21.76
C GLY A 46 1.79 24.67 -21.62
N ILE A 47 2.20 25.57 -20.72
CA ILE A 47 3.61 25.90 -20.48
C ILE A 47 4.13 25.08 -19.29
N PRO A 48 5.12 24.19 -19.49
CA PRO A 48 5.69 23.39 -18.41
C PRO A 48 6.75 24.18 -17.61
N TYR A 49 6.67 24.10 -16.29
CA TYR A 49 7.65 24.64 -15.35
C TYR A 49 8.31 23.49 -14.59
N THR A 50 9.65 23.46 -14.63
CA THR A 50 10.49 22.40 -14.07
C THR A 50 11.58 22.98 -13.17
N GLY A 51 12.39 22.11 -12.54
CA GLY A 51 13.59 22.53 -11.81
C GLY A 51 13.30 23.51 -10.68
N ALA A 52 14.01 24.65 -10.64
CA ALA A 52 13.81 25.67 -9.61
C ALA A 52 12.47 26.44 -9.79
N GLU A 53 12.10 26.71 -11.04
CA GLU A 53 10.88 27.48 -11.37
C GLU A 53 9.60 26.75 -11.01
N PHE A 54 9.62 25.41 -11.06
CA PHE A 54 8.53 24.56 -10.60
C PHE A 54 8.04 24.94 -9.19
N TYR A 55 8.97 25.05 -8.23
CA TYR A 55 8.61 25.33 -6.84
C TYR A 55 8.00 26.71 -6.67
N THR A 56 8.59 27.72 -7.32
CA THR A 56 8.09 29.09 -7.29
C THR A 56 6.68 29.14 -7.85
N LYS A 57 6.46 28.56 -9.04
CA LYS A 57 5.17 28.56 -9.72
C LYS A 57 4.11 27.75 -8.97
N LEU A 58 4.48 26.64 -8.35
CA LEU A 58 3.57 25.85 -7.53
C LEU A 58 3.13 26.63 -6.28
N ILE A 59 4.06 27.27 -5.58
CA ILE A 59 3.75 28.11 -4.41
C ILE A 59 2.81 29.25 -4.79
N GLU A 60 3.10 29.96 -5.89
CA GLU A 60 2.25 31.04 -6.42
C GLU A 60 0.86 30.53 -6.78
N THR A 61 0.79 29.42 -7.52
CA THR A 61 -0.47 28.83 -8.00
C THR A 61 -1.36 28.35 -6.86
N LEU A 62 -0.75 27.79 -5.81
CA LEU A 62 -1.45 27.32 -4.63
C LEU A 62 -1.74 28.44 -3.60
N GLY A 63 -1.26 29.66 -3.83
CA GLY A 63 -1.41 30.78 -2.90
C GLY A 63 -0.74 30.55 -1.55
N LEU A 64 0.36 29.80 -1.50
CA LEU A 64 1.03 29.45 -0.24
C LEU A 64 1.89 30.61 0.25
N ASN A 65 1.68 31.02 1.50
CA ASN A 65 2.53 32.02 2.15
C ASN A 65 3.81 31.36 2.70
N THR A 66 4.77 31.07 1.82
CA THR A 66 6.05 30.44 2.18
C THR A 66 7.16 30.78 1.18
N THR A 67 8.41 30.58 1.58
CA THR A 67 9.57 30.68 0.68
C THR A 67 9.85 29.34 -0.01
N VAL A 68 10.48 29.38 -1.19
CA VAL A 68 10.92 28.17 -1.90
C VAL A 68 11.81 27.29 -1.02
N ASN A 69 12.72 27.89 -0.24
CA ASN A 69 13.60 27.14 0.66
C ASN A 69 12.84 26.44 1.78
N ALA A 70 11.87 27.13 2.41
CA ALA A 70 11.04 26.53 3.44
C ALA A 70 10.17 25.40 2.85
N PHE A 71 9.61 25.58 1.66
CA PHE A 71 8.82 24.56 0.95
C PHE A 71 9.65 23.32 0.61
N ARG A 72 10.86 23.49 0.06
CA ARG A 72 11.75 22.38 -0.25
C ARG A 72 12.17 21.62 1.01
N ASN A 73 12.40 22.34 2.11
CA ASN A 73 12.71 21.72 3.39
C ASN A 73 11.54 20.89 3.94
N SER A 74 10.29 21.34 3.81
CA SER A 74 9.12 20.57 4.27
C SER A 74 8.86 19.31 3.44
N ILE A 75 9.22 19.31 2.15
CA ILE A 75 9.08 18.13 1.28
C ILE A 75 9.85 16.92 1.81
N THR A 76 11.03 17.14 2.41
CA THR A 76 11.93 16.05 2.78
C THR A 76 11.95 15.75 4.28
N ARG A 77 11.48 16.67 5.12
CA ARG A 77 11.56 16.54 6.58
C ARG A 77 10.29 15.94 7.18
N ILE A 78 10.48 15.29 8.31
CA ILE A 78 9.43 14.86 9.23
C ILE A 78 9.52 15.71 10.49
N THR A 79 8.39 16.19 10.97
CA THR A 79 8.27 16.91 12.23
C THR A 79 6.99 16.49 12.96
N THR A 80 7.03 16.49 14.29
CA THR A 80 5.84 16.33 15.14
C THR A 80 5.37 17.66 15.74
N LYS A 81 6.07 18.76 15.43
CA LYS A 81 5.65 20.11 15.81
C LYS A 81 4.42 20.55 15.02
N PRO A 82 3.57 21.43 15.57
CA PRO A 82 2.43 21.99 14.86
C PRO A 82 2.81 22.60 13.50
N ILE A 83 1.96 22.38 12.50
CA ILE A 83 2.08 22.93 11.15
C ILE A 83 0.76 23.61 10.79
N ASP A 84 0.78 24.93 10.60
CA ASP A 84 -0.42 25.71 10.33
C ASP A 84 -0.88 25.59 8.87
N CYS A 85 0.06 25.44 7.93
CA CYS A 85 -0.25 25.33 6.51
C CYS A 85 -0.80 23.93 6.18
N LYS A 86 -2.06 23.85 5.73
CA LYS A 86 -2.74 22.60 5.35
C LYS A 86 -1.94 21.77 4.33
N PHE A 87 -1.35 22.42 3.33
CA PHE A 87 -0.50 21.75 2.33
C PHE A 87 0.71 21.08 2.98
N MET A 88 1.43 21.83 3.82
CA MET A 88 2.63 21.31 4.50
C MET A 88 2.29 20.22 5.51
N LYS A 89 1.12 20.33 6.16
CA LYS A 89 0.60 19.29 7.04
C LYS A 89 0.36 17.99 6.28
N ALA A 90 -0.22 18.07 5.07
CA ALA A 90 -0.44 16.93 4.19
C ALA A 90 0.88 16.30 3.71
N ILE A 91 1.87 17.13 3.33
CA ILE A 91 3.22 16.66 3.00
C ILE A 91 3.84 15.91 4.18
N ASN A 92 3.80 16.48 5.38
CA ASN A 92 4.37 15.85 6.57
C ASN A 92 3.63 14.54 6.94
N TYR A 93 2.30 14.51 6.81
CA TYR A 93 1.49 13.31 6.99
C TYR A 93 1.94 12.17 6.06
N TYR A 94 2.07 12.46 4.77
CA TYR A 94 2.57 11.51 3.80
C TYR A 94 4.00 11.05 4.14
N ASN A 95 4.89 11.97 4.53
CA ASN A 95 6.27 11.65 4.87
C ASN A 95 6.38 10.75 6.10
N VAL A 96 5.56 10.98 7.14
CA VAL A 96 5.51 10.11 8.32
C VAL A 96 5.05 8.70 7.93
N LEU A 97 4.02 8.60 7.09
CA LEU A 97 3.55 7.29 6.62
C LEU A 97 4.59 6.60 5.74
N ARG A 98 5.23 7.33 4.82
CA ARG A 98 6.34 6.82 4.00
C ARG A 98 7.46 6.27 4.87
N ASP A 99 7.88 7.00 5.91
CA ASP A 99 8.93 6.55 6.84
C ASP A 99 8.51 5.27 7.59
N ALA A 100 7.25 5.17 7.99
CA ALA A 100 6.73 3.95 8.61
C ALA A 100 6.79 2.74 7.68
N ILE A 101 6.56 2.93 6.38
CA ILE A 101 6.58 1.89 5.35
C ILE A 101 8.02 1.53 4.97
N GLU A 102 8.81 2.54 4.63
CA GLU A 102 10.16 2.42 4.10
C GLU A 102 11.14 1.91 5.15
N ASN A 103 10.99 2.36 6.40
CA ASN A 103 11.90 2.02 7.51
C ASN A 103 11.28 1.12 8.58
N GLY A 104 9.96 0.85 8.52
CA GLY A 104 9.31 -0.12 9.42
C GLY A 104 9.20 0.39 10.85
N THR A 105 9.32 1.72 10.98
CA THR A 105 9.39 2.45 12.24
C THR A 105 8.03 3.08 12.54
N LEU A 106 7.52 2.85 13.74
CA LEU A 106 6.27 3.46 14.19
C LEU A 106 6.53 4.68 15.08
N LYS A 107 7.78 5.17 15.13
CA LYS A 107 8.21 6.23 16.06
C LYS A 107 7.33 7.48 16.02
N ASN A 108 6.93 7.90 14.82
CA ASN A 108 6.12 9.09 14.60
C ASN A 108 4.68 8.76 14.18
N TYR A 109 4.27 7.49 14.20
CA TYR A 109 3.00 7.06 13.61
C TYR A 109 1.78 7.66 14.32
N GLU A 110 1.92 8.00 15.60
CA GLU A 110 0.86 8.70 16.35
C GLU A 110 0.49 10.05 15.73
N TYR A 111 1.41 10.71 15.01
CA TYR A 111 1.08 11.88 14.20
C TYR A 111 0.02 11.55 13.13
N VAL A 112 0.13 10.41 12.44
CA VAL A 112 -0.83 9.99 11.41
C VAL A 112 -2.22 9.71 12.00
N VAL A 113 -2.25 9.16 13.22
CA VAL A 113 -3.50 8.90 13.95
C VAL A 113 -4.20 10.21 14.34
N ASN A 114 -3.44 11.19 14.81
CA ASN A 114 -3.98 12.44 15.34
C ASN A 114 -4.24 13.50 14.25
N GLU A 115 -3.43 13.53 13.20
CA GLU A 115 -3.45 14.56 12.17
C GLU A 115 -4.00 14.00 10.86
N ASN A 116 -5.29 13.67 10.78
CA ASN A 116 -5.90 13.28 9.51
C ASN A 116 -6.20 14.52 8.65
N PRO A 117 -5.57 14.70 7.47
CA PRO A 117 -5.81 15.85 6.62
C PRO A 117 -7.14 15.78 5.84
N SER A 118 -8.10 14.95 6.26
CA SER A 118 -9.34 14.63 5.54
C SER A 118 -9.07 14.04 4.15
N THR A 119 -8.15 13.07 4.11
CA THR A 119 -7.81 12.33 2.89
C THR A 119 -8.67 11.08 2.73
N ARG A 120 -8.77 10.56 1.50
CA ARG A 120 -9.33 9.23 1.23
C ARG A 120 -8.34 8.10 1.49
N MET A 121 -7.06 8.42 1.67
CA MET A 121 -6.01 7.43 1.93
C MET A 121 -6.28 6.69 3.24
N THR A 122 -6.07 5.37 3.24
CA THR A 122 -6.21 4.49 4.39
C THR A 122 -4.82 4.09 4.91
N PRO A 123 -4.25 4.79 5.91
CA PRO A 123 -2.84 4.62 6.27
C PRO A 123 -2.48 3.21 6.73
N GLU A 124 -3.35 2.57 7.50
CA GLU A 124 -3.16 1.22 8.02
C GLU A 124 -2.99 0.18 6.90
N PHE A 125 -3.69 0.34 5.78
CA PHE A 125 -3.63 -0.59 4.65
C PHE A 125 -2.21 -0.72 4.12
N TYR A 126 -1.47 0.38 4.08
CA TYR A 126 -0.11 0.41 3.58
C TYR A 126 0.93 -0.06 4.61
N LEU A 127 0.59 -0.53 5.81
CA LEU A 127 1.60 -1.00 6.76
C LEU A 127 2.01 -2.47 6.53
N LEU A 128 1.09 -3.29 6.01
CA LEU A 128 1.36 -4.66 5.59
C LEU A 128 1.38 -4.72 4.07
N GLU A 129 2.39 -5.39 3.53
CA GLU A 129 2.46 -5.62 2.09
C GLU A 129 1.82 -6.95 1.76
N VAL A 130 0.75 -6.92 0.96
CA VAL A 130 0.05 -8.13 0.52
C VAL A 130 0.14 -8.23 -1.00
N CYS A 131 0.76 -9.30 -1.49
CA CYS A 131 0.98 -9.55 -2.91
C CYS A 131 0.51 -10.94 -3.31
N ALA A 132 0.10 -11.08 -4.57
CA ALA A 132 -0.18 -12.36 -5.19
C ALA A 132 1.13 -13.10 -5.51
N GLY A 133 1.28 -14.33 -5.03
CA GLY A 133 2.46 -15.16 -5.23
C GLY A 133 2.09 -16.55 -5.72
N ARG A 134 2.91 -17.11 -6.61
CA ARG A 134 2.70 -18.45 -7.19
C ARG A 134 3.56 -19.47 -6.47
N ILE A 135 2.96 -20.54 -5.95
CA ILE A 135 3.70 -21.61 -5.28
C ILE A 135 4.41 -22.47 -6.34
N SER A 136 5.72 -22.30 -6.50
CA SER A 136 6.51 -23.04 -7.47
C SER A 136 6.91 -24.43 -6.98
N GLU A 137 7.16 -24.56 -5.68
CA GLU A 137 7.57 -25.81 -5.01
C GLU A 137 6.86 -25.90 -3.65
N ILE A 138 6.53 -27.11 -3.22
CA ILE A 138 5.94 -27.38 -1.92
C ILE A 138 6.47 -28.70 -1.37
N GLU A 139 6.79 -28.72 -0.08
CA GLU A 139 7.22 -29.92 0.63
C GLU A 139 6.76 -29.93 2.09
N GLU A 140 6.77 -31.09 2.71
CA GLU A 140 6.49 -31.25 4.13
C GLU A 140 7.72 -30.91 4.96
N VAL A 141 7.55 -30.15 6.05
CA VAL A 141 8.67 -29.84 6.94
C VAL A 141 8.92 -31.02 7.88
N THR A 142 10.15 -31.54 7.86
CA THR A 142 10.55 -32.67 8.71
C THR A 142 10.36 -32.32 10.19
N GLY A 143 9.63 -33.16 10.92
CA GLY A 143 9.35 -32.96 12.35
C GLY A 143 8.24 -31.95 12.65
N MET A 144 7.53 -31.42 11.64
CA MET A 144 6.41 -30.51 11.82
C MET A 144 5.17 -30.97 11.05
N ASP A 145 4.30 -31.74 11.72
CA ASP A 145 3.20 -32.46 11.05
C ASP A 145 2.14 -31.57 10.40
N THR A 146 2.14 -30.27 10.68
CA THR A 146 1.12 -29.32 10.20
C THR A 146 1.65 -28.31 9.20
N ILE A 147 2.97 -28.29 8.96
CA ILE A 147 3.63 -27.22 8.22
C ILE A 147 4.07 -27.71 6.85
N TYR A 148 3.69 -26.96 5.83
CA TYR A 148 4.31 -27.01 4.51
C TYR A 148 5.39 -25.95 4.40
N ARG A 149 6.41 -26.24 3.60
CA ARG A 149 7.40 -25.28 3.10
C ARG A 149 7.10 -25.02 1.64
N GLU A 150 6.86 -23.75 1.31
CA GLU A 150 6.57 -23.30 -0.04
C GLU A 150 7.69 -22.41 -0.58
N VAL A 151 8.15 -22.65 -1.80
CA VAL A 151 8.89 -21.64 -2.57
C VAL A 151 7.87 -20.87 -3.38
N VAL A 152 7.76 -19.57 -3.13
CA VAL A 152 6.73 -18.71 -3.71
C VAL A 152 7.37 -17.62 -4.58
N GLU A 153 6.87 -17.49 -5.80
CA GLU A 153 7.33 -16.53 -6.80
C GLU A 153 6.40 -15.31 -6.82
N PHE A 154 6.98 -14.12 -6.72
CA PHE A 154 6.31 -12.82 -6.80
C PHE A 154 6.85 -12.03 -8.01
N GLY A 155 6.74 -12.62 -9.20
CA GLY A 155 7.44 -12.13 -10.39
C GLY A 155 8.89 -12.59 -10.39
N GLU A 156 9.84 -11.66 -10.31
CA GLU A 156 11.28 -11.97 -10.29
C GLU A 156 11.79 -12.37 -8.90
N GLU A 157 11.06 -12.01 -7.84
CA GLU A 157 11.43 -12.35 -6.47
C GLU A 157 10.92 -13.74 -6.07
N LYS A 158 11.72 -14.48 -5.29
CA LYS A 158 11.31 -15.74 -4.65
C LYS A 158 11.50 -15.65 -3.14
N LYS A 159 10.55 -16.20 -2.39
CA LYS A 159 10.61 -16.30 -0.93
C LYS A 159 10.27 -17.71 -0.49
N VAL A 160 10.89 -18.14 0.62
CA VAL A 160 10.43 -19.34 1.33
C VAL A 160 9.34 -18.93 2.31
N ILE A 161 8.19 -19.56 2.21
CA ILE A 161 7.06 -19.38 3.12
C ILE A 161 6.81 -20.72 3.81
N CYS A 162 6.25 -20.66 5.01
CA CYS A 162 5.86 -21.86 5.73
C CYS A 162 4.42 -21.67 6.19
N SER A 163 3.54 -22.58 5.81
CA SER A 163 2.11 -22.47 6.12
C SER A 163 1.59 -23.66 6.93
N GLY A 164 0.68 -23.37 7.87
CA GLY A 164 0.01 -24.38 8.68
C GLY A 164 -1.15 -25.09 7.98
N LEU A 165 -1.06 -25.33 6.66
CA LEU A 165 -2.20 -25.73 5.82
C LEU A 165 -2.30 -27.25 5.58
N ARG A 166 -1.37 -28.07 6.09
CA ARG A 166 -1.33 -29.53 5.82
C ARG A 166 -2.56 -30.30 6.30
N LYS A 167 -3.31 -29.77 7.27
CA LYS A 167 -4.56 -30.38 7.74
C LYS A 167 -5.75 -30.10 6.82
N GLU A 168 -5.69 -29.02 6.05
CA GLU A 168 -6.80 -28.51 5.26
C GLU A 168 -6.60 -28.72 3.75
N TYR A 169 -5.35 -28.77 3.30
CA TYR A 169 -4.98 -28.86 1.88
C TYR A 169 -4.01 -29.99 1.62
N LYS A 170 -4.18 -30.68 0.48
CA LYS A 170 -3.13 -31.52 -0.08
C LYS A 170 -2.15 -30.64 -0.86
N MET A 171 -0.92 -31.10 -1.02
CA MET A 171 0.11 -30.37 -1.80
C MET A 171 -0.36 -30.01 -3.23
N GLY A 172 -1.06 -30.91 -3.93
CA GLY A 172 -1.60 -30.66 -5.28
C GLY A 172 -2.71 -29.60 -5.32
N ASP A 173 -3.32 -29.27 -4.18
CA ASP A 173 -4.31 -28.20 -4.10
C ASP A 173 -3.66 -26.82 -4.08
N LEU A 174 -2.36 -26.73 -3.76
CA LEU A 174 -1.60 -25.49 -3.61
C LEU A 174 -0.53 -25.31 -4.70
N LEU A 175 0.15 -26.40 -5.09
CA LEU A 175 1.24 -26.39 -6.05
C LEU A 175 0.83 -25.81 -7.42
N LYS A 176 1.67 -24.93 -7.96
CA LYS A 176 1.46 -24.17 -9.21
C LYS A 176 0.23 -23.25 -9.21
N LYS A 177 -0.38 -22.97 -8.05
CA LYS A 177 -1.47 -21.99 -7.93
C LYS A 177 -0.97 -20.69 -7.30
N THR A 178 -1.74 -19.63 -7.50
CA THR A 178 -1.44 -18.29 -7.01
C THR A 178 -2.37 -17.92 -5.85
N PHE A 179 -1.79 -17.41 -4.77
CA PHE A 179 -2.50 -16.99 -3.55
C PHE A 179 -1.99 -15.63 -3.09
N LEU A 180 -2.72 -14.98 -2.17
CA LEU A 180 -2.23 -13.77 -1.51
C LEU A 180 -1.32 -14.11 -0.33
N PHE A 181 -0.25 -13.31 -0.17
CA PHE A 181 0.71 -13.45 0.92
C PHE A 181 1.05 -12.09 1.52
N VAL A 182 1.25 -12.03 2.84
CA VAL A 182 1.96 -10.91 3.48
C VAL A 182 3.46 -11.09 3.24
N THR A 183 4.10 -10.16 2.53
CA THR A 183 5.47 -10.34 2.00
C THR A 183 6.54 -9.50 2.69
N ASN A 184 6.15 -8.51 3.50
CA ASN A 184 7.05 -7.63 4.23
C ASN A 184 7.26 -8.07 5.70
N LEU A 185 7.05 -9.34 6.05
CA LEU A 185 7.31 -9.83 7.40
C LEU A 185 8.81 -10.09 7.63
N LYS A 186 9.28 -9.84 8.85
CA LYS A 186 10.57 -10.35 9.33
C LYS A 186 10.52 -11.87 9.37
N ALA A 187 11.61 -12.50 8.94
CA ALA A 187 11.70 -13.95 8.90
C ALA A 187 11.41 -14.59 10.28
N ALA A 188 10.52 -15.58 10.29
CA ALA A 188 10.20 -16.40 11.46
C ALA A 188 10.74 -17.81 11.29
N LYS A 189 11.20 -18.44 12.39
CA LYS A 189 11.75 -19.79 12.36
C LYS A 189 10.64 -20.84 12.56
N PHE A 190 10.64 -21.86 11.72
CA PHE A 190 9.78 -23.04 11.81
C PHE A 190 10.67 -24.28 11.70
N GLY A 191 11.08 -24.83 12.85
CA GLY A 191 12.12 -25.88 12.88
C GLY A 191 13.44 -25.36 12.32
N THR A 192 13.95 -26.01 11.26
CA THR A 192 15.14 -25.59 10.51
C THR A 192 14.87 -24.51 9.47
N GLU A 193 13.60 -24.31 9.10
CA GLU A 193 13.19 -23.41 8.03
C GLU A 193 13.02 -21.97 8.51
N LYS A 194 13.22 -21.03 7.58
CA LYS A 194 12.95 -19.61 7.78
C LYS A 194 11.83 -19.20 6.84
N SER A 195 10.68 -18.83 7.41
CA SER A 195 9.54 -18.31 6.67
C SER A 195 9.66 -16.79 6.54
N GLU A 196 9.63 -16.29 5.32
CA GLU A 196 9.81 -14.87 4.96
C GLU A 196 8.50 -14.17 4.60
N GLY A 197 7.38 -14.72 5.06
CA GLY A 197 6.05 -14.21 4.77
C GLY A 197 4.97 -15.06 5.40
N MET A 198 3.73 -14.82 4.98
CA MET A 198 2.56 -15.55 5.49
C MET A 198 1.52 -15.66 4.39
N ILE A 199 1.02 -16.86 4.11
CA ILE A 199 -0.13 -17.04 3.19
C ILE A 199 -1.39 -16.50 3.85
N CYS A 200 -2.19 -15.74 3.09
CA CYS A 200 -3.44 -15.15 3.58
C CYS A 200 -4.59 -16.15 3.43
N CYS A 201 -5.31 -16.40 4.52
CA CYS A 201 -6.48 -17.26 4.51
C CYS A 201 -7.71 -16.55 5.08
N GLY A 202 -8.88 -16.79 4.49
CA GLY A 202 -10.16 -16.51 5.14
C GLY A 202 -10.45 -17.57 6.21
N ALA A 203 -11.04 -17.14 7.33
CA ALA A 203 -11.47 -18.01 8.41
C ALA A 203 -12.88 -17.67 8.90
N GLU A 204 -13.77 -18.67 8.92
CA GLU A 204 -15.17 -18.59 9.37
C GLU A 204 -15.55 -19.93 10.02
N ASP A 205 -16.02 -19.92 11.27
CA ASP A 205 -16.53 -21.09 12.00
C ASP A 205 -15.64 -22.35 11.92
N GLY A 206 -14.32 -22.14 12.04
CA GLY A 206 -13.32 -23.22 12.00
C GLY A 206 -12.91 -23.67 10.59
N ARG A 207 -13.60 -23.20 9.54
CA ARG A 207 -13.21 -23.42 8.14
C ARG A 207 -12.13 -22.45 7.73
N ILE A 208 -11.22 -22.93 6.88
CA ILE A 208 -10.10 -22.17 6.34
C ILE A 208 -10.06 -22.26 4.83
N GLU A 209 -9.89 -21.10 4.20
CA GLU A 209 -9.74 -20.97 2.77
C GLU A 209 -8.54 -20.09 2.44
N ALA A 210 -7.50 -20.64 1.82
CA ALA A 210 -6.42 -19.84 1.26
C ALA A 210 -6.96 -18.93 0.15
N ILE A 211 -6.62 -17.64 0.20
CA ILE A 211 -7.17 -16.64 -0.72
C ILE A 211 -6.49 -16.76 -2.08
N GLY A 212 -7.09 -17.57 -2.96
CA GLY A 212 -6.60 -17.87 -4.30
C GLY A 212 -6.99 -16.81 -5.32
N VAL A 213 -6.08 -16.54 -6.26
CA VAL A 213 -6.28 -15.59 -7.36
C VAL A 213 -5.77 -16.19 -8.67
N ASP A 214 -6.08 -15.54 -9.79
CA ASP A 214 -5.62 -15.98 -11.10
C ASP A 214 -4.08 -15.88 -11.24
N GLU A 215 -3.47 -16.82 -11.96
CA GLU A 215 -2.01 -16.86 -12.16
C GLU A 215 -1.47 -15.60 -12.85
N SER A 216 -2.26 -14.98 -13.74
CA SER A 216 -1.90 -13.72 -14.41
C SER A 216 -1.69 -12.55 -13.45
N LYS A 217 -2.14 -12.68 -12.19
CA LYS A 217 -1.98 -11.65 -11.15
C LYS A 217 -0.69 -11.81 -10.35
N THR A 218 0.13 -12.83 -10.62
CA THR A 218 1.37 -13.09 -9.88
C THR A 218 2.27 -11.84 -9.85
N GLY A 219 2.75 -11.48 -8.66
CA GLY A 219 3.55 -10.28 -8.40
C GLY A 219 2.73 -9.00 -8.16
N MET A 220 1.42 -9.00 -8.46
CA MET A 220 0.57 -7.82 -8.20
C MET A 220 0.32 -7.63 -6.71
N ARG A 221 0.32 -6.37 -6.28
CA ARG A 221 -0.12 -5.94 -4.95
C ARG A 221 -1.62 -5.69 -4.95
N ILE A 222 -2.28 -5.97 -3.83
CA ILE A 222 -3.69 -5.59 -3.66
C ILE A 222 -3.86 -4.06 -3.52
N GLY A 223 -5.00 -3.55 -3.96
CA GLY A 223 -5.44 -2.16 -3.79
C GLY A 223 -6.76 -2.07 -3.03
N LEU A 224 -7.21 -0.85 -2.74
CA LEU A 224 -8.53 -0.58 -2.15
C LEU A 224 -9.43 0.13 -3.14
N GLU A 225 -10.69 -0.30 -3.20
CA GLU A 225 -11.69 0.36 -4.03
C GLU A 225 -11.86 1.83 -3.63
N GLY A 226 -11.89 2.71 -4.63
CA GLY A 226 -12.05 4.15 -4.44
C GLY A 226 -10.82 4.88 -3.89
N GLU A 227 -9.70 4.17 -3.75
CA GLU A 227 -8.40 4.71 -3.34
C GLU A 227 -7.39 4.55 -4.47
N GLN A 228 -6.60 5.59 -4.73
CA GLN A 228 -5.47 5.44 -5.66
C GLN A 228 -4.34 4.66 -4.99
N GLU A 229 -3.47 4.07 -5.80
CA GLU A 229 -2.30 3.38 -5.28
C GLU A 229 -1.23 4.36 -4.80
N TYR A 230 -1.05 4.52 -3.49
CA TYR A 230 0.09 5.26 -2.93
C TYR A 230 1.30 4.34 -2.69
N PHE A 231 2.49 4.94 -2.62
CA PHE A 231 3.76 4.30 -2.27
C PHE A 231 4.19 3.19 -3.24
N GLY A 232 3.77 3.26 -4.51
CA GLY A 232 4.10 2.24 -5.52
C GLY A 232 5.61 2.10 -5.75
N GLY A 233 6.36 3.20 -5.72
CA GLY A 233 7.82 3.21 -5.86
C GLY A 233 8.61 3.05 -4.56
N VAL A 234 7.94 2.88 -3.41
CA VAL A 234 8.61 2.84 -2.11
C VAL A 234 8.94 1.40 -1.75
N LYS A 235 10.23 1.11 -1.53
CA LYS A 235 10.69 -0.16 -0.99
C LYS A 235 10.17 -0.31 0.44
N ARG A 236 9.58 -1.46 0.74
CA ARG A 236 8.97 -1.74 2.05
C ARG A 236 9.94 -2.51 2.93
N SER A 237 10.13 -2.04 4.16
CA SER A 237 10.96 -2.75 5.13
C SER A 237 10.24 -3.93 5.76
N GLN A 238 11.03 -4.81 6.38
CA GLN A 238 10.48 -5.94 7.11
C GLN A 238 9.90 -5.54 8.48
N VAL A 239 8.66 -5.96 8.74
CA VAL A 239 7.90 -5.67 9.96
C VAL A 239 7.69 -6.93 10.81
N SER A 240 7.39 -6.76 12.09
CA SER A 240 7.21 -7.90 13.01
C SER A 240 5.78 -7.96 13.54
N MET A 241 5.13 -9.09 13.34
CA MET A 241 3.80 -9.38 13.92
C MET A 241 3.78 -9.39 15.45
N LYS A 242 4.95 -9.39 16.11
CA LYS A 242 5.06 -9.21 17.57
C LYS A 242 4.67 -7.79 18.02
N LYS A 243 4.71 -6.80 17.14
CA LYS A 243 4.25 -5.44 17.44
C LYS A 243 2.74 -5.37 17.21
N GLU A 244 2.00 -5.05 18.27
CA GLU A 244 0.53 -5.06 18.32
C GLU A 244 -0.15 -4.32 17.15
N LYS A 245 0.42 -3.18 16.70
CA LYS A 245 -0.15 -2.40 15.57
C LYS A 245 -0.30 -3.24 14.29
N TYR A 246 0.68 -4.09 13.94
CA TYR A 246 0.57 -4.91 12.73
C TYR A 246 -0.46 -6.03 12.88
N GLY A 247 -0.63 -6.57 14.09
CA GLY A 247 -1.74 -7.48 14.40
C GLY A 247 -3.09 -6.81 14.19
N LYS A 248 -3.26 -5.60 14.73
CA LYS A 248 -4.48 -4.79 14.52
C LYS A 248 -4.73 -4.46 13.06
N VAL A 249 -3.69 -4.18 12.26
CA VAL A 249 -3.81 -3.97 10.81
C VAL A 249 -4.30 -5.25 10.12
N LEU A 250 -3.76 -6.42 10.49
CA LEU A 250 -4.23 -7.69 9.94
C LEU A 250 -5.71 -7.93 10.27
N GLU A 251 -6.14 -7.61 11.48
CA GLU A 251 -7.55 -7.73 11.93
C GLU A 251 -8.52 -6.82 11.18
N MET A 252 -8.04 -5.77 10.49
CA MET A 252 -8.87 -4.92 9.64
C MET A 252 -9.27 -5.62 8.34
N TYR A 253 -8.56 -6.69 7.93
CA TYR A 253 -8.96 -7.52 6.81
C TYR A 253 -10.08 -8.47 7.21
N ARG A 254 -11.21 -8.37 6.50
CA ARG A 254 -12.40 -9.18 6.75
C ARG A 254 -12.94 -9.75 5.45
N VAL A 255 -13.62 -10.89 5.55
CA VAL A 255 -14.41 -11.42 4.45
C VAL A 255 -15.86 -11.03 4.71
N VAL A 256 -16.48 -10.36 3.76
CA VAL A 256 -17.88 -9.89 3.84
C VAL A 256 -18.57 -10.37 2.58
N GLU A 257 -19.62 -11.18 2.74
CA GLU A 257 -20.36 -11.80 1.63
C GLU A 257 -19.49 -12.50 0.57
N GLY A 258 -18.35 -13.08 1.00
CA GLY A 258 -17.39 -13.77 0.15
C GLY A 258 -16.43 -12.85 -0.62
N GLU A 259 -16.39 -11.56 -0.33
CA GLU A 259 -15.39 -10.62 -0.85
C GLU A 259 -14.42 -10.23 0.27
N LEU A 260 -13.14 -10.02 -0.06
CA LEU A 260 -12.16 -9.51 0.89
C LEU A 260 -12.29 -7.99 1.01
N HIS A 261 -12.36 -7.51 2.25
CA HIS A 261 -12.46 -6.10 2.60
C HIS A 261 -11.32 -5.71 3.53
N PHE A 262 -10.95 -4.43 3.50
CA PHE A 262 -10.14 -3.78 4.51
C PHE A 262 -10.94 -2.62 5.11
N GLY A 263 -11.29 -2.73 6.39
CA GLY A 263 -12.28 -1.83 6.98
C GLY A 263 -13.65 -2.00 6.30
N ASP A 264 -14.16 -0.94 5.70
CA ASP A 264 -15.43 -0.90 4.95
C ASP A 264 -15.25 -1.03 3.43
N ARG A 265 -14.01 -0.98 2.92
CA ARG A 265 -13.71 -0.97 1.48
C ARG A 265 -13.37 -2.34 0.95
N ARG A 266 -13.76 -2.61 -0.29
CA ARG A 266 -13.37 -3.82 -1.01
C ARG A 266 -11.88 -3.80 -1.35
N VAL A 267 -11.25 -4.94 -1.18
CA VAL A 267 -9.88 -5.20 -1.63
C VAL A 267 -9.93 -5.63 -3.10
N LEU A 268 -9.13 -4.97 -3.93
CA LEU A 268 -9.03 -5.21 -5.35
C LEU A 268 -7.67 -5.83 -5.69
N LEU A 269 -7.60 -6.62 -6.76
CA LEU A 269 -6.36 -7.03 -7.39
C LEU A 269 -6.38 -6.61 -8.86
N GLY A 270 -5.71 -5.49 -9.15
CA GLY A 270 -6.02 -4.69 -10.34
C GLY A 270 -7.36 -4.00 -10.15
N ASN A 271 -8.32 -4.23 -11.05
CA ASN A 271 -9.65 -3.64 -11.00
C ASN A 271 -10.75 -4.62 -10.55
N GLU A 272 -10.37 -5.79 -10.04
CA GLU A 272 -11.30 -6.88 -9.71
C GLU A 272 -11.33 -7.14 -8.20
N PRO A 273 -12.52 -7.26 -7.59
CA PRO A 273 -12.64 -7.65 -6.19
C PRO A 273 -12.02 -9.03 -5.91
N VAL A 274 -11.29 -9.14 -4.82
CA VAL A 274 -10.76 -10.42 -4.34
C VAL A 274 -11.89 -11.22 -3.70
N ARG A 275 -12.14 -12.43 -4.21
CA ARG A 275 -13.28 -13.28 -3.82
C ARG A 275 -12.82 -14.59 -3.17
N LEU A 276 -13.60 -15.05 -2.21
CA LEU A 276 -13.49 -16.34 -1.55
C LEU A 276 -14.72 -17.19 -1.91
N LYS A 277 -14.54 -18.50 -2.00
CA LYS A 277 -15.56 -19.46 -2.45
C LYS A 277 -16.37 -20.03 -1.30
N SER A 278 -15.71 -20.42 -0.21
CA SER A 278 -16.34 -21.13 0.91
C SER A 278 -16.49 -20.28 2.16
N VAL A 279 -15.57 -19.35 2.41
CA VAL A 279 -15.68 -18.38 3.51
C VAL A 279 -16.51 -17.19 3.06
N ARG A 280 -17.66 -16.96 3.72
CA ARG A 280 -18.60 -15.89 3.38
C ARG A 280 -18.48 -14.69 4.31
N ASN A 281 -18.42 -14.92 5.63
CA ASN A 281 -18.29 -13.84 6.62
C ASN A 281 -17.25 -14.22 7.67
N GLY A 282 -16.05 -13.66 7.56
CA GLY A 282 -14.90 -14.12 8.32
C GLY A 282 -13.81 -13.08 8.51
N ARG A 283 -12.68 -13.54 9.02
CA ARG A 283 -11.47 -12.72 9.16
C ARG A 283 -10.37 -13.26 8.27
N MET A 284 -9.47 -12.40 7.83
CA MET A 284 -8.21 -12.85 7.26
C MET A 284 -7.26 -13.24 8.40
N ARG A 285 -6.52 -14.34 8.23
CA ARG A 285 -5.46 -14.77 9.13
C ARG A 285 -4.30 -15.40 8.39
#